data_AF-A0A143ZTX5-F1
#
_entry.id   AF-A0A143ZTX5-F1
#
_cell.length_a   1.000
_cell.length_b   1.000
_cell.length_c   1.000
_cell.angle_alpha   90.00
_cell.angle_beta   90.00
_cell.angle_gamma   90.00
#
_symmetry.space_group_name_H-M   'P 1'
#
loop_
_entity.id
_entity.type
_entity.pdbx_description
1 polymer ?
#
loop_
_entity_poly.entity_id
_entity_poly.type
_entity_poly.pdbx_seq_one_letter_code
_entity_poly.pdbx_strand_id
1 'polypeptide(L)'
;MELASLFETIMIISFGISWPLSIVRSVRSRSTQGKSLMFMIFIEIGYICGLIAKFMTGTFNLAFWFYWPNLIMVATDICLYFRNKAIEKREAASQK
;
A
#
# COMPACT_ATOMS: atom_id res chain seq x y z
N MET A 1 4.96 -27.29 -3.26
CA MET A 1 4.31 -26.30 -4.15
C MET A 1 3.06 -25.71 -3.50
N GLU A 2 2.14 -26.52 -2.97
CA GLU A 2 0.96 -26.06 -2.21
C GLU A 2 1.30 -25.14 -1.02
N LEU A 3 2.22 -25.56 -0.14
CA LEU A 3 2.53 -24.83 1.08
C LEU A 3 3.16 -23.44 0.81
N ALA A 4 4.02 -23.34 -0.20
CA ALA A 4 4.63 -22.08 -0.61
C ALA A 4 3.58 -21.08 -1.13
N SER A 5 2.64 -21.56 -1.95
CA SER A 5 1.53 -20.72 -2.44
C SER A 5 0.58 -20.30 -1.32
N LEU A 6 0.37 -21.15 -0.31
CA LEU A 6 -0.43 -20.82 0.87
C LEU A 6 0.21 -19.69 1.69
N PHE A 7 1.50 -19.84 2.04
CA PHE A 7 2.23 -18.80 2.78
C PHE A 7 2.31 -17.49 2.01
N GLU A 8 2.52 -17.55 0.68
CA GLU A 8 2.49 -16.36 -0.17
C GLU A 8 1.12 -15.66 -0.13
N THR A 9 0.04 -16.43 -0.21
CA THR A 9 -1.32 -15.91 -0.15
C THR A 9 -1.60 -15.27 1.21
N ILE A 10 -1.25 -15.93 2.31
CA ILE A 10 -1.44 -15.40 3.67
C ILE A 10 -0.65 -14.10 3.85
N MET A 11 0.59 -14.05 3.36
CA MET A 11 1.42 -12.85 3.39
C MET A 11 0.75 -11.69 2.65
N ILE A 12 0.32 -11.92 1.41
CA ILE A 12 -0.32 -10.90 0.58
C ILE A 12 -1.67 -10.43 1.18
N ILE A 13 -2.46 -11.33 1.77
CA ILE A 13 -3.71 -10.97 2.45
C ILE A 13 -3.42 -10.14 3.71
N SER A 14 -2.41 -10.53 4.49
CA SER A 14 -2.01 -9.79 5.71
C SER A 14 -1.57 -8.37 5.38
N PHE A 15 -0.78 -8.20 4.32
CA PHE A 15 -0.47 -6.87 3.79
C PHE A 15 -1.73 -6.17 3.25
N GLY A 16 -2.56 -6.90 2.50
CA GLY A 16 -3.82 -6.41 1.94
C GLY A 16 -4.73 -5.78 2.97
N ILE A 17 -4.85 -6.35 4.17
CA ILE A 17 -5.67 -5.81 5.28
C ILE A 17 -5.00 -4.60 5.95
N SER A 18 -3.67 -4.51 5.91
CA SER A 18 -2.92 -3.41 6.51
C SER A 18 -3.18 -2.07 5.80
N TRP A 19 -3.42 -2.09 4.48
CA TRP A 19 -3.67 -0.87 3.69
C TRP A 19 -5.03 -0.21 3.98
N PRO A 20 -6.18 -0.91 4.02
CA PRO A 20 -7.46 -0.34 4.45
C PRO A 20 -7.36 0.33 5.82
N LEU A 21 -6.68 -0.31 6.78
CA LEU A 21 -6.47 0.27 8.11
C LEU A 21 -5.64 1.54 8.04
N SER A 22 -4.59 1.55 7.21
CA SER A 22 -3.75 2.74 6.97
C SER A 22 -4.55 3.88 6.31
N ILE A 23 -5.37 3.57 5.31
CA ILE A 23 -6.22 4.53 4.59
C ILE A 23 -7.25 5.15 5.54
N VAL A 24 -7.99 4.33 6.30
CA VAL A 24 -9.00 4.80 7.26
C VAL A 24 -8.37 5.73 8.29
N ARG A 25 -7.19 5.36 8.81
CA ARG A 25 -6.42 6.24 9.71
C ARG A 25 -6.01 7.53 9.02
N SER A 26 -5.54 7.49 7.77
CA SER A 26 -5.16 8.68 6.99
C SER A 26 -6.33 9.65 6.83
N VAL A 27 -7.50 9.14 6.47
CA VAL A 27 -8.68 9.96 6.22
C VAL A 27 -9.20 10.58 7.52
N ARG A 28 -9.18 9.81 8.62
CA ARG A 28 -9.70 10.26 9.92
C ARG A 28 -8.75 11.21 10.65
N SER A 29 -7.44 10.94 10.64
CA SER A 29 -6.46 11.80 11.34
C SER A 29 -6.16 13.09 10.59
N ARG A 30 -6.32 13.09 9.25
CA ARG A 30 -5.88 14.18 8.36
C ARG A 30 -4.41 14.57 8.52
N SER A 31 -3.61 13.69 9.14
CA SER A 31 -2.20 13.93 9.44
C SER A 31 -1.30 12.94 8.71
N THR A 32 -0.07 13.36 8.46
CA THR A 32 1.02 12.53 7.93
C THR A 32 1.90 11.92 9.02
N GLN A 33 1.66 12.26 10.29
CA GLN A 33 2.44 11.78 11.43
C GLN A 33 2.39 10.24 11.54
N GLY A 34 3.56 9.63 11.67
CA GLY A 34 3.72 8.18 11.75
C GLY A 34 3.68 7.42 10.41
N LYS A 35 3.49 8.11 9.28
CA LYS A 35 3.57 7.48 7.94
C LYS A 35 4.90 7.75 7.26
N SER A 36 5.50 6.68 6.71
CA SER A 36 6.71 6.76 5.89
C SER A 36 6.35 6.67 4.41
N LEU A 37 6.42 7.80 3.70
CA LEU A 37 6.20 7.84 2.25
C LEU A 37 7.17 6.92 1.49
N MET A 38 8.44 6.92 1.89
CA MET A 38 9.45 6.06 1.27
C MET A 38 9.10 4.58 1.42
N PHE A 39 8.62 4.17 2.60
CA PHE A 39 8.18 2.79 2.82
C PHE A 39 7.03 2.42 1.88
N MET A 40 6.01 3.28 1.74
CA MET A 40 4.89 3.02 0.85
C MET A 40 5.33 2.92 -0.61
N ILE A 41 6.23 3.79 -1.07
CA ILE A 41 6.79 3.74 -2.43
C ILE A 41 7.60 2.45 -2.66
N PHE A 42 8.44 2.04 -1.71
CA PHE A 42 9.22 0.82 -1.84
C PHE A 42 8.33 -0.42 -1.89
N ILE A 43 7.26 -0.46 -1.10
CA ILE A 43 6.29 -1.55 -1.16
C ILE A 43 5.56 -1.57 -2.51
N GLU A 44 5.14 -0.41 -3.03
CA GLU A 44 4.48 -0.31 -4.33
C GLU A 44 5.36 -0.86 -5.46
N ILE A 45 6.65 -0.46 -5.48
CA ILE A 45 7.64 -0.99 -6.42
C ILE A 45 7.80 -2.50 -6.23
N GLY A 46 7.86 -2.97 -4.98
CA GLY A 46 7.91 -4.39 -4.65
C GLY A 46 6.73 -5.17 -5.22
N TYR A 47 5.51 -4.63 -5.14
CA TYR A 47 4.32 -5.25 -5.73
C TYR A 47 4.37 -5.30 -7.26
N ILE A 48 4.83 -4.23 -7.91
CA ILE A 48 5.03 -4.21 -9.37
C ILE A 48 6.05 -5.27 -9.79
N CYS A 49 7.19 -5.33 -9.11
CA CYS A 49 8.21 -6.35 -9.38
C CYS A 49 7.68 -7.78 -9.16
N GLY A 50 6.91 -8.01 -8.10
CA GLY A 50 6.26 -9.29 -7.81
C GLY A 50 5.26 -9.71 -8.90
N LEU A 51 4.45 -8.76 -9.39
CA LEU A 51 3.54 -8.99 -10.52
C LEU A 51 4.31 -9.34 -11.79
N ILE A 52 5.36 -8.58 -12.14
CA ILE A 52 6.21 -8.85 -13.31
C ILE A 52 6.80 -10.26 -13.22
N ALA A 53 7.36 -10.64 -12.06
CA ALA A 53 7.89 -11.97 -11.87
C ALA A 53 6.85 -13.06 -12.12
N LYS A 54 5.62 -12.89 -11.60
CA LYS A 54 4.51 -13.83 -11.83
C LYS A 54 4.07 -13.93 -13.28
N PHE A 55 4.08 -12.81 -14.01
CA PHE A 55 3.84 -12.81 -15.46
C PHE A 55 4.94 -13.58 -16.21
N MET A 56 6.21 -13.41 -15.83
CA MET A 56 7.33 -14.13 -16.45
C MET A 56 7.30 -15.64 -16.17
N THR A 57 6.88 -16.04 -14.97
CA THR A 57 6.77 -17.46 -14.57
C THR A 57 5.45 -18.12 -14.97
N GLY A 58 4.47 -17.35 -15.45
CA GLY A 58 3.12 -17.85 -15.79
C GLY A 58 2.33 -18.38 -14.60
N THR A 59 2.64 -17.94 -13.38
CA THR A 59 2.03 -18.46 -12.14
C THR A 59 0.91 -17.57 -11.63
N PHE A 60 -0.31 -17.82 -12.11
CA PHE A 60 -1.51 -17.07 -11.75
C PHE A 60 -2.26 -17.70 -10.56
N ASN A 61 -1.61 -17.74 -9.39
CA ASN A 61 -2.22 -18.25 -8.16
C ASN A 61 -3.12 -17.20 -7.47
N LEU A 62 -3.77 -17.58 -6.37
CA LEU A 62 -4.63 -16.67 -5.62
C LEU A 62 -3.87 -15.40 -5.16
N ALA A 63 -2.61 -15.54 -4.76
CA ALA A 63 -1.75 -14.41 -4.40
C ALA A 63 -1.65 -13.37 -5.54
N PHE A 64 -1.47 -13.79 -6.80
CA PHE A 64 -1.45 -12.91 -7.99
C PHE A 64 -2.67 -11.98 -8.03
N TRP A 65 -3.86 -12.51 -7.82
CA TRP A 65 -5.10 -11.72 -7.84
C TRP A 65 -5.15 -10.70 -6.70
N PHE A 66 -4.59 -11.02 -5.54
CA PHE A 66 -4.53 -10.09 -4.41
C PHE A 66 -3.42 -9.04 -4.51
N TYR A 67 -2.44 -9.16 -5.41
CA TYR A 67 -1.46 -8.08 -5.68
C TYR A 67 -2.14 -6.83 -6.23
N TRP A 68 -3.14 -6.98 -7.11
CA TRP A 68 -3.85 -5.87 -7.74
C TRP A 68 -4.54 -4.91 -6.75
N PRO A 69 -5.42 -5.39 -5.84
CA PRO A 69 -6.02 -4.51 -4.85
C PRO A 69 -4.98 -3.94 -3.89
N ASN A 70 -3.92 -4.68 -3.56
CA ASN A 70 -2.82 -4.14 -2.73
C ASN A 70 -2.18 -2.91 -3.40
N LEU A 71 -1.82 -3.01 -4.68
CA LEU A 71 -1.24 -1.93 -5.46
C LEU A 71 -2.16 -0.70 -5.51
N ILE A 72 -3.46 -0.91 -5.79
CA ILE A 72 -4.45 0.18 -5.80
C ILE A 72 -4.58 0.84 -4.42
N MET A 73 -4.60 0.05 -3.34
CA MET A 73 -4.76 0.56 -1.98
C MET A 73 -3.52 1.35 -1.53
N VAL A 74 -2.31 0.84 -1.79
CA VAL A 74 -1.06 1.57 -1.49
C VAL A 74 -0.99 2.86 -2.28
N ALA A 75 -1.26 2.84 -3.59
CA ALA A 75 -1.31 4.04 -4.42
C ALA A 75 -2.32 5.07 -3.87
N THR A 76 -3.50 4.61 -3.44
CA THR A 76 -4.51 5.46 -2.80
C THR A 76 -3.98 6.07 -1.51
N ASP A 77 -3.29 5.30 -0.67
CA ASP A 77 -2.73 5.79 0.59
C ASP A 77 -1.59 6.80 0.35
N ILE A 78 -0.78 6.61 -0.68
CA ILE A 78 0.22 7.59 -1.13
C ILE A 78 -0.45 8.90 -1.56
N CYS A 79 -1.52 8.84 -2.36
CA CYS A 79 -2.29 10.03 -2.74
C CYS A 79 -2.88 10.75 -1.52
N LEU A 80 -3.42 10.00 -0.56
CA LEU A 80 -3.93 10.55 0.70
C LEU A 80 -2.83 11.18 1.56
N TYR A 81 -1.62 10.62 1.54
CA TYR A 81 -0.47 11.21 2.22
C TYR A 81 -0.15 12.60 1.66
N PHE A 82 -0.10 12.77 0.34
CA PHE A 82 0.12 14.08 -0.28
C PHE A 82 -1.00 15.08 0.03
N ARG A 83 -2.25 14.62 0.03
CA ARG A 83 -3.40 15.43 0.44
C ARG A 83 -3.25 15.93 1.88
N ASN A 84 -2.98 15.04 2.82
CA ASN A 84 -2.82 15.39 4.24
C ASN A 84 -1.62 16.33 4.44
N LYS A 85 -0.50 16.09 3.74
CA LYS A 85 0.67 16.98 3.77
C LYS A 85 0.34 18.40 3.32
N ALA A 86 -0.52 18.53 2.31
CA ALA A 86 -0.98 19.84 1.84
C ALA A 86 -1.89 20.55 2.87
N ILE A 87 -2.73 19.81 3.59
CA ILE A 87 -3.57 20.34 4.67
C ILE A 87 -2.69 20.84 5.82
N GLU A 88 -1.76 20.01 6.31
CA GLU A 88 -0.83 20.37 7.39
C GLU A 88 0.02 21.62 7.02
N LYS A 89 0.48 21.72 5.77
CA LYS A 89 1.22 22.90 5.30
C LYS A 89 0.38 24.18 5.33
N ARG A 90 -0.92 24.09 5.03
CA ARG A 90 -1.84 25.25 5.07
C ARG A 90 -2.10 25.67 6.51
N GLU A 91 -2.38 24.73 7.40
CA GLU A 91 -2.61 25.00 8.82
C GLU A 91 -1.37 25.63 9.48
N ALA A 92 -0.17 25.13 9.17
CA ALA A 92 1.09 25.72 9.65
C ALA A 92 1.35 27.14 9.11
N ALA A 93 0.83 27.47 7.93
CA ALA A 93 0.95 28.81 7.34
C ALA A 93 -0.08 29.81 7.90
N SER A 94 -1.24 29.33 8.38
CA SER A 94 -2.27 30.19 9.01
C SER A 94 -1.99 30.50 10.49
N GLN A 95 -1.10 29.74 11.13
CA GLN A 95 -0.64 29.99 12.51
C GLN A 95 0.61 30.87 12.59
N LYS A 96 1.20 31.25 11.45
CA LYS A 96 2.31 32.22 11.35
C LYS A 96 1.78 33.61 11.06
#